data_AF-A0A822GSK3-F1
#
_entry.id   AF-A0A822GSK3-F1
#
_cell.length_a   1.000
_cell.length_b   1.000
_cell.length_c   1.000
_cell.angle_alpha   90.00
_cell.angle_beta   90.00
_cell.angle_gamma   90.00
#
_symmetry.space_group_name_H-M   'P 1'
#
loop_
_entity.id
_entity.type
_entity.pdbx_description
1 polymer ?
#
loop_
_entity_poly.entity_id
_entity_poly.type
_entity_poly.pdbx_seq_one_letter_code
_entity_poly.pdbx_strand_id
1 'polypeptide(L)'
;MIKDLLFFMCVIGVVMIAYGVASCSLVYYPKVNNFTTESGGNPSAGWSITNHILLAAHMLFVNILLINLLIAMFSKQFNQVYEETHQIWHSQQYLLMHEYFERSPFITPISFALDIYCLSRMLVFFIRQSGDYDAKVF
;
A
#
# COMPACT_ATOMS: atom_id res chain seq x y z
N MET A 1 -5.63 4.86 4.68
CA MET A 1 -5.75 3.66 3.84
C MET A 1 -4.73 2.59 4.21
N ILE A 2 -3.42 2.80 4.01
CA ILE A 2 -2.42 1.77 4.36
C ILE A 2 -2.45 1.39 5.85
N LYS A 3 -2.62 2.35 6.78
CA LYS A 3 -2.70 2.05 8.22
C LYS A 3 -3.91 1.18 8.59
N ASP A 4 -5.05 1.42 7.93
CA ASP A 4 -6.32 0.72 8.20
C ASP A 4 -6.32 -0.66 7.55
N LEU A 5 -5.69 -0.77 6.37
CA LEU A 5 -5.37 -2.03 5.70
C LEU A 5 -4.41 -2.88 6.54
N LEU A 6 -3.39 -2.27 7.14
CA LEU A 6 -2.39 -2.96 7.94
C LEU A 6 -3.02 -3.49 9.23
N PHE A 7 -3.88 -2.69 9.89
CA PHE A 7 -4.70 -3.17 11.01
C PHE A 7 -5.55 -4.38 10.61
N PHE A 8 -6.22 -4.32 9.46
CA PHE A 8 -7.02 -5.44 8.97
C PHE A 8 -6.18 -6.68 8.64
N MET A 9 -4.99 -6.50 8.05
CA MET A 9 -4.04 -7.57 7.78
C MET A 9 -3.57 -8.23 9.08
N CYS A 10 -3.34 -7.46 10.14
CA CYS A 10 -3.02 -7.99 11.46
C CYS A 10 -4.19 -8.81 12.03
N VAL A 11 -5.43 -8.34 11.92
CA VAL A 11 -6.62 -9.07 12.38
C VAL A 11 -6.80 -10.39 11.63
N ILE A 12 -6.66 -10.38 10.29
CA ILE A 12 -6.67 -11.62 9.49
C ILE A 12 -5.54 -12.55 9.93
N GLY A 13 -4.34 -12.01 10.12
CA GLY A 13 -3.18 -12.80 10.56
C GLY A 13 -3.44 -13.51 11.88
N VAL A 14 -4.01 -12.81 12.87
CA VAL A 14 -4.37 -13.40 14.18
C VAL A 14 -5.43 -14.48 14.02
N VAL A 15 -6.49 -14.24 13.24
CA VAL A 15 -7.58 -15.21 13.02
C VAL A 15 -7.06 -16.47 12.29
N MET A 16 -6.20 -16.29 11.28
CA MET A 16 -5.57 -17.39 10.55
C MET A 16 -4.66 -18.22 11.45
N ILE A 17 -3.83 -17.59 12.27
CA ILE A 17 -2.94 -18.29 13.20
C ILE A 17 -3.77 -19.08 14.23
N ALA A 18 -4.83 -18.48 14.78
CA ALA A 18 -5.71 -19.14 15.74
C ALA A 18 -6.38 -20.39 15.15
N TYR A 19 -6.96 -20.28 13.94
CA TYR A 19 -7.57 -21.42 13.25
C TYR A 19 -6.53 -22.50 12.89
N GLY A 20 -5.34 -22.10 12.43
CA GLY A 20 -4.25 -23.01 12.11
C GLY A 20 -3.79 -23.83 13.32
N VAL A 21 -3.52 -23.18 14.45
CA VAL A 21 -3.11 -23.87 15.68
C VAL A 21 -4.23 -24.79 16.21
N ALA A 22 -5.48 -24.33 16.18
CA ALA A 22 -6.62 -25.14 16.63
C ALA A 22 -6.85 -26.38 15.76
N SER A 23 -6.77 -26.24 14.44
CA SER A 23 -6.93 -27.36 13.50
C SER A 23 -5.77 -28.37 13.60
N CYS A 24 -4.52 -27.90 13.74
CA CYS A 24 -3.38 -28.79 13.97
C CYS A 24 -3.51 -29.60 15.27
N SER A 25 -4.01 -28.98 16.34
CA SER A 25 -4.24 -29.66 17.63
C SER A 25 -5.33 -30.73 17.52
N LEU A 26 -6.45 -30.42 16.85
CA LEU A 26 -7.57 -31.35 16.67
C LEU A 26 -7.22 -32.55 15.79
N VAL A 27 -6.37 -32.35 14.78
CA VAL A 27 -5.91 -33.43 13.88
C VAL A 27 -4.90 -34.34 14.56
N TYR A 28 -4.06 -33.83 15.46
CA TYR A 28 -3.00 -34.59 16.14
C TYR A 28 -3.46 -35.28 17.44
N TYR A 29 -4.72 -35.12 17.88
CA TYR A 29 -5.18 -35.64 19.16
C TYR A 29 -4.88 -37.16 19.34
N PRO A 30 -4.11 -37.56 20.37
CA PRO A 30 -3.69 -38.95 20.53
C PRO A 30 -4.86 -39.83 20.96
N LYS A 31 -4.99 -40.98 20.31
CA LYS A 31 -5.98 -42.01 20.64
C LYS A 31 -5.58 -42.67 21.98
N VAL A 32 -6.16 -42.22 23.08
CA VAL A 32 -5.98 -42.86 24.40
C VAL A 32 -6.58 -44.27 24.39
N ASN A 33 -5.76 -45.28 24.63
CA ASN A 33 -6.14 -46.69 24.68
C ASN A 33 -6.33 -47.14 26.13
N ASN A 34 -7.56 -47.08 26.62
CA ASN A 34 -7.90 -47.71 27.89
C ASN A 34 -8.42 -49.12 27.59
N PHE A 35 -7.66 -50.11 28.05
CA PHE A 35 -8.07 -51.50 28.24
C PHE A 35 -9.37 -51.52 29.06
N THR A 36 -10.53 -51.63 28.39
CA THR A 36 -11.68 -52.51 28.70
C THR A 36 -12.90 -52.13 27.86
N THR A 37 -13.41 -53.15 27.15
CA THR A 37 -14.82 -53.41 26.82
C THR A 37 -15.48 -52.58 25.71
N GLU A 38 -15.53 -53.22 24.53
CA GLU A 38 -16.67 -53.27 23.61
C GLU A 38 -17.63 -52.07 23.58
N SER A 39 -17.27 -51.05 22.81
CA SER A 39 -18.23 -50.32 21.98
C SER A 39 -17.47 -49.69 20.81
N GLY A 40 -17.71 -50.23 19.61
CA GLY A 40 -17.00 -49.92 18.37
C GLY A 40 -17.34 -48.55 17.79
N GLY A 41 -17.05 -47.47 18.50
CA GLY A 41 -17.02 -46.11 17.94
C GLY A 41 -15.57 -45.72 17.63
N ASN A 42 -15.24 -45.43 16.37
CA ASN A 42 -13.93 -44.85 16.02
C ASN A 42 -13.83 -43.45 16.66
N PRO A 43 -12.99 -43.25 17.70
CA PRO A 43 -12.89 -41.95 18.38
C PRO A 43 -12.35 -40.85 17.46
N SER A 44 -11.74 -41.20 16.34
CA SER A 44 -11.27 -40.29 15.29
C SER A 44 -12.40 -39.60 14.50
N ALA A 45 -13.63 -40.13 14.51
CA ALA A 45 -14.73 -39.56 13.75
C ALA A 45 -15.24 -38.23 14.36
N GLY A 46 -15.30 -38.13 15.69
CA GLY A 46 -15.79 -36.93 16.39
C GLY A 46 -14.90 -35.71 16.15
N TRP A 47 -13.58 -35.88 16.26
CA TRP A 47 -12.60 -34.80 16.05
C TRP A 47 -12.60 -34.27 14.62
N SER A 48 -12.82 -35.16 13.63
CA SER A 48 -12.98 -34.75 12.23
C SER A 48 -14.21 -33.86 12.05
N ILE A 49 -15.36 -34.21 12.64
CA ILE A 49 -16.58 -33.40 12.57
C ILE A 49 -16.38 -32.03 13.20
N THR A 50 -15.70 -31.96 14.35
CA THR A 50 -15.36 -30.69 15.01
C THR A 50 -14.50 -29.80 14.13
N ASN A 51 -13.52 -30.36 13.40
CA ASN A 51 -12.68 -29.59 12.48
C ASN A 51 -13.49 -29.01 11.29
N HIS A 52 -14.45 -29.76 10.75
CA HIS A 52 -15.33 -29.25 9.68
C HIS A 52 -16.24 -28.11 10.16
N ILE A 53 -16.74 -28.20 11.39
CA ILE A 53 -17.56 -27.13 12.00
C ILE A 53 -16.69 -25.88 12.24
N LEU A 54 -15.46 -26.06 12.75
CA LEU A 54 -14.49 -24.98 12.95
C LEU A 54 -14.17 -24.28 11.62
N LEU A 55 -13.98 -25.05 10.54
CA LEU A 55 -13.75 -24.53 9.19
C LEU A 55 -14.97 -23.72 8.70
N ALA A 56 -16.19 -24.24 8.86
CA ALA A 56 -17.40 -23.55 8.47
C ALA A 56 -17.59 -22.22 9.24
N ALA A 57 -17.33 -22.23 10.55
CA ALA A 57 -17.37 -21.03 11.38
C ALA A 57 -16.29 -20.02 10.97
N HIS A 58 -15.06 -20.46 10.68
CA HIS A 58 -13.98 -19.61 10.21
C HIS A 58 -14.31 -18.96 8.87
N MET A 59 -14.83 -19.74 7.90
CA MET A 59 -15.29 -19.23 6.61
C MET A 59 -16.39 -18.19 6.76
N LEU A 60 -17.36 -18.42 7.66
CA LEU A 60 -18.42 -17.46 7.95
C LEU A 60 -17.86 -16.16 8.55
N PHE A 61 -16.99 -16.27 9.55
CA PHE A 61 -16.42 -15.11 10.24
C PHE A 61 -15.60 -14.24 9.28
N VAL A 62 -14.75 -14.85 8.45
CA VAL A 62 -13.96 -14.10 7.46
C VAL A 62 -14.87 -13.49 6.38
N ASN A 63 -15.79 -14.27 5.82
CA ASN A 63 -16.56 -13.84 4.65
C ASN A 63 -17.69 -12.86 4.97
N ILE A 64 -18.36 -12.99 6.11
CA ILE A 64 -19.51 -12.15 6.46
C ILE A 64 -19.12 -11.03 7.41
N LEU A 65 -18.23 -11.27 8.37
CA LEU A 65 -17.88 -10.25 9.37
C LEU A 65 -16.70 -9.40 8.89
N LEU A 66 -15.58 -10.02 8.51
CA LEU A 66 -14.36 -9.29 8.16
C LEU A 66 -14.47 -8.57 6.82
N ILE A 67 -14.99 -9.21 5.77
CA ILE A 67 -15.14 -8.54 4.46
C ILE A 67 -16.11 -7.36 4.55
N ASN A 68 -17.24 -7.51 5.25
CA ASN A 68 -18.19 -6.41 5.42
C ASN A 68 -17.59 -5.25 6.22
N LEU A 69 -16.78 -5.55 7.24
CA LEU A 69 -16.06 -4.52 7.99
C LEU A 69 -14.96 -3.86 7.15
N LEU A 70 -14.24 -4.62 6.30
CA LEU A 70 -13.23 -4.09 5.38
C LEU A 70 -13.85 -3.09 4.42
N ILE A 71 -14.98 -3.45 3.80
CA ILE A 71 -15.71 -2.58 2.88
C ILE A 71 -16.19 -1.33 3.62
N ALA A 72 -16.73 -1.47 4.83
CA ALA A 72 -17.18 -0.33 5.64
C ALA A 72 -16.03 0.63 6.00
N MET A 73 -14.88 0.09 6.40
CA MET A 73 -13.69 0.88 6.74
C MET A 73 -13.11 1.55 5.49
N PHE A 74 -13.08 0.86 4.35
CA PHE A 74 -12.68 1.50 3.09
C PHE A 74 -13.63 2.61 2.69
N SER A 75 -14.94 2.37 2.69
CA SER A 75 -15.94 3.40 2.33
C SER A 75 -15.84 4.63 3.22
N LYS A 76 -15.69 4.45 4.54
CA LYS A 76 -15.47 5.55 5.48
C LYS A 76 -14.18 6.31 5.17
N GLN A 77 -13.08 5.59 4.96
CA GLN A 77 -11.79 6.21 4.70
C GLN A 77 -11.77 6.91 3.34
N PHE A 78 -12.44 6.36 2.33
CA PHE A 78 -12.61 7.01 1.03
C PHE A 78 -13.36 8.33 1.19
N ASN A 79 -14.48 8.37 1.91
CA ASN A 79 -15.21 9.63 2.10
C ASN A 79 -14.37 10.68 2.84
N GLN A 80 -13.66 10.30 3.90
CA GLN A 80 -12.81 11.22 4.66
C GLN A 80 -11.61 11.71 3.83
N VAL A 81 -10.92 10.79 3.13
CA VAL A 81 -9.73 11.13 2.33
C VAL A 81 -10.11 11.83 1.03
N TYR A 82 -11.31 11.61 0.48
CA TYR A 82 -11.76 12.25 -0.74
C TYR A 82 -11.85 13.77 -0.59
N GLU A 83 -12.39 14.27 0.52
CA GLU A 83 -12.50 15.72 0.76
C GLU A 83 -11.11 16.38 0.93
N GLU A 84 -10.22 15.76 1.71
CA GLU A 84 -8.86 16.27 1.92
C GLU A 84 -7.99 16.14 0.64
N THR A 85 -8.12 15.03 -0.08
CA THR A 85 -7.35 14.78 -1.32
C THR A 85 -7.84 15.65 -2.46
N HIS A 86 -9.14 15.99 -2.52
CA HIS A 86 -9.63 16.89 -3.55
C HIS A 86 -9.02 18.29 -3.41
N GLN A 87 -8.87 18.79 -2.18
CA GLN A 87 -8.17 20.04 -1.92
C GLN A 87 -6.67 19.94 -2.21
N ILE A 88 -6.02 18.85 -1.79
CA ILE A 88 -4.60 18.62 -2.09
C ILE A 88 -4.38 18.52 -3.60
N TRP A 89 -5.21 17.79 -4.33
CA TRP A 89 -5.17 17.66 -5.78
C TRP A 89 -5.35 19.01 -6.47
N HIS A 90 -6.34 19.81 -6.06
CA HIS A 90 -6.52 21.15 -6.60
C HIS A 90 -5.32 22.06 -6.30
N SER A 91 -4.71 21.93 -5.12
CA SER A 91 -3.50 22.69 -4.78
C SER A 91 -2.28 22.25 -5.59
N GLN A 92 -2.09 20.94 -5.79
CA GLN A 92 -1.03 20.37 -6.60
C GLN A 92 -1.21 20.74 -8.07
N GLN A 93 -2.44 20.67 -8.57
CA GLN A 93 -2.76 21.03 -9.95
C GLN A 93 -2.57 22.53 -10.19
N TYR A 94 -2.93 23.39 -9.23
CA TYR A 94 -2.66 24.81 -9.33
C TYR A 94 -1.16 25.10 -9.32
N LEU A 95 -0.40 24.47 -8.41
CA LEU A 95 1.06 24.62 -8.34
C LEU A 95 1.74 24.12 -9.62
N LEU A 96 1.31 22.97 -10.16
CA LEU A 96 1.76 22.46 -11.44
C LEU A 96 1.47 23.47 -12.56
N MET A 97 0.22 23.96 -12.66
CA MET A 97 -0.14 24.93 -13.69
C MET A 97 0.63 26.25 -13.55
N HIS A 98 0.86 26.72 -12.32
CA HIS A 98 1.67 27.90 -12.05
C HIS A 98 3.13 27.70 -12.48
N GLU A 99 3.73 26.58 -12.10
CA GLU A 99 5.09 26.22 -12.53
C GLU A 99 5.18 26.07 -14.05
N TYR A 100 4.19 25.46 -14.70
CA TYR A 100 4.13 25.35 -16.17
C TYR A 100 3.89 26.69 -16.89
N PHE A 101 3.34 27.69 -16.21
CA PHE A 101 3.12 29.01 -16.79
C PHE A 101 4.35 29.91 -16.63
N GLU A 102 5.06 29.82 -15.50
CA GLU A 102 6.32 30.54 -15.26
C GLU A 102 7.52 29.90 -15.96
N ARG A 103 7.54 28.57 -16.06
CA ARG A 103 8.57 27.80 -16.75
C ARG A 103 8.17 27.66 -18.21
N SER A 104 9.02 28.11 -19.13
CA SER A 104 8.82 28.06 -20.58
C SER A 104 8.13 26.74 -21.01
N PRO A 105 7.10 26.77 -21.88
CA PRO A 105 6.10 25.70 -22.08
C PRO A 105 6.62 24.44 -22.78
N PHE A 106 7.91 24.16 -22.70
CA PHE A 106 8.55 23.13 -23.48
C PHE A 106 8.91 21.90 -22.64
N ILE A 107 8.23 20.81 -22.99
CA ILE A 107 8.58 19.42 -22.66
C ILE A 107 10.11 19.27 -22.69
N THR A 108 10.60 18.63 -21.63
CA THR A 108 11.97 18.35 -21.20
C THR A 108 13.10 18.50 -22.25
N PRO A 109 13.00 17.97 -23.49
CA PRO A 109 14.00 18.18 -24.54
C PRO A 109 14.30 19.62 -24.98
N ILE A 110 13.32 20.55 -25.07
CA ILE A 110 13.59 21.90 -25.63
C ILE A 110 14.07 22.90 -24.57
N SER A 111 13.72 22.71 -23.28
CA SER A 111 14.27 23.53 -22.19
C SER A 111 15.79 23.45 -22.14
N PHE A 112 16.36 22.24 -22.28
CA PHE A 112 17.81 22.04 -22.30
C PHE A 112 18.51 22.76 -23.47
N ALA A 113 17.87 22.80 -24.65
CA ALA A 113 18.41 23.52 -25.81
C ALA A 113 18.40 25.05 -25.62
N LEU A 114 17.37 25.59 -24.97
CA LEU A 114 17.29 27.01 -24.61
C LEU A 114 18.31 27.39 -23.53
N ASP A 115 18.50 26.53 -22.53
CA ASP A 115 19.51 26.72 -21.49
C ASP A 115 20.93 26.75 -22.10
N ILE A 116 21.22 25.84 -23.05
CA ILE A 116 22.49 25.83 -23.81
C ILE A 116 22.65 27.10 -24.64
N TYR A 117 21.60 27.53 -25.35
CA TYR A 117 21.65 28.76 -26.14
C TYR A 117 21.92 29.99 -25.25
N CYS A 118 21.22 30.10 -24.12
CA CYS A 118 21.43 31.18 -23.16
C CYS A 118 22.85 31.18 -22.60
N LEU A 119 23.37 29.99 -22.24
CA LEU A 119 24.73 29.81 -21.72
C LEU A 119 25.80 30.19 -22.76
N SER A 120 25.62 29.78 -24.02
CA SER A 120 26.53 30.16 -25.11
C SER A 120 26.57 31.68 -25.33
N ARG A 121 25.42 32.35 -25.26
CA ARG A 121 25.35 33.81 -25.38
C ARG A 121 26.01 34.52 -24.19
N MET A 122 25.85 34.00 -22.97
CA MET A 122 26.52 34.55 -21.79
C MET A 122 28.05 34.41 -21.89
N LEU A 123 28.54 33.25 -22.36
CA LEU A 123 29.95 33.02 -22.61
C LEU A 123 30.54 34.00 -23.63
N VAL A 124 29.84 34.25 -24.74
CA VAL A 124 30.29 35.22 -25.76
C VAL A 124 30.38 36.63 -25.16
N PHE A 125 29.41 37.02 -24.33
CA PHE A 125 29.45 38.32 -23.66
C PHE A 125 30.63 38.42 -22.68
N PHE A 126 30.88 37.37 -21.91
CA PHE A 126 31.99 37.30 -20.97
C PHE A 126 33.36 37.40 -21.66
N ILE A 127 33.54 36.68 -22.78
CA ILE A 127 34.76 36.73 -23.59
C ILE A 127 34.95 38.14 -24.18
N ARG A 128 33.88 38.75 -24.68
CA ARG A 128 33.93 40.13 -25.22
C ARG A 128 34.27 41.16 -24.13
N GLN A 129 33.78 40.96 -22.91
CA GLN A 129 34.09 41.84 -21.78
C GLN A 129 35.55 41.67 -21.34
N SER A 130 36.08 40.44 -21.30
CA SER A 130 37.49 40.15 -20.99
C SER A 130 38.45 40.90 -21.92
N GLY A 131 38.18 40.93 -23.23
CA GLY A 131 39.02 41.63 -24.20
C GLY A 131 39.00 43.17 -24.07
N ASP A 132 37.94 43.75 -23.53
CA ASP A 132 37.85 45.21 -23.30
C ASP A 132 38.53 45.64 -21.99
N TYR A 133 38.77 44.72 -21.05
CA TYR A 133 39.60 44.98 -19.87
C TYR A 133 41.09 45.01 -20.22
N ASP A 134 41.55 44.09 -21.08
CA ASP A 134 42.96 44.07 -21.51
C ASP A 134 43.31 45.28 -22.39
N ALA A 135 42.36 45.82 -23.16
CA ALA A 135 42.56 47.01 -24.01
C ALA A 135 42.61 48.35 -23.24
N LYS A 136 42.24 48.37 -21.94
CA LYS A 136 42.23 49.58 -21.09
C LYS A 136 43.38 49.62 -20.08
N VAL A 137 44.15 48.54 -19.98
CA VAL A 137 45.29 48.39 -19.05
C VAL A 137 46.64 48.61 -19.76
N PHE A 138 46.64 48.76 -21.08
CA PHE A 138 47.74 49.31 -21.89
C PHE A 138 47.46 50.76 -22.30
#